data_AF-A0A6G6KBQ8-F1
#
_entry.id   AF-A0A6G6KBQ8-F1
#
_cell.length_a   1.000
_cell.length_b   1.000
_cell.length_c   1.000
_cell.angle_alpha   90.00
_cell.angle_beta   90.00
_cell.angle_gamma   90.00
#
_symmetry.space_group_name_H-M   'P 1'
#
loop_
_entity.id
_entity.type
_entity.pdbx_description
1 polymer ?
#
loop_
_entity_poly.entity_id
_entity_poly.type
_entity_poly.pdbx_seq_one_letter_code
_entity_poly.pdbx_strand_id
1 'polypeptide(L)'
;MSTTITPADLRDLQTHHPDLLLLDVRLPEDFAEGHLPDAVNQCVFEMVFFPELEKRQLAKDRPIAVYGAGESSLESQVAAEKLERAGFTRVHDLRGGVTAWTAQGLSLENVLPPASPPAIKNGTHALDLTESRVVWVGRNLINKHWGQVGIRSGEVLFENGNVVRGEVVLDMHRITSSDLAGSDLHDVLIHHLESDDFFDVERFPEARFTIERTEVCADCPGSRNLRLHGALNLRGITHPLTVEAAAGLTPEGKAALQTTFTLDRTQWGILYGSGKFFQRLAGHLVNDDLELQVRILTKEAIQG
;
A
#
# COMPACT_ATOMS: atom_id res chain seq x y z
N MET A 1 24.72 -14.36 16.83
CA MET A 1 23.58 -15.24 16.52
C MET A 1 22.73 -15.32 17.76
N SER A 2 21.53 -14.77 17.67
CA SER A 2 20.51 -14.81 18.71
C SER A 2 20.11 -16.25 19.01
N THR A 3 19.63 -16.46 20.23
CA THR A 3 19.12 -17.75 20.67
C THR A 3 17.60 -17.72 20.67
N THR A 4 16.96 -18.60 19.91
CA THR A 4 15.50 -18.76 20.00
C THR A 4 15.12 -19.38 21.34
N ILE A 5 14.13 -18.79 22.01
CA ILE A 5 13.66 -19.19 23.34
C ILE A 5 12.15 -19.42 23.37
N THR A 6 11.69 -20.26 24.30
CA THR A 6 10.26 -20.49 24.58
C THR A 6 9.75 -19.56 25.70
N PRO A 7 8.43 -19.47 25.94
CA PRO A 7 7.90 -18.75 27.10
C PRO A 7 8.46 -19.24 28.44
N ALA A 8 8.73 -20.55 28.58
CA ALA A 8 9.33 -21.11 29.78
C ALA A 8 10.77 -20.62 29.96
N ASP A 9 11.58 -20.67 28.89
CA ASP A 9 12.95 -20.16 28.89
C ASP A 9 12.99 -18.66 29.22
N LEU A 10 12.04 -17.87 28.71
CA LEU A 10 11.96 -16.43 29.03
C LEU A 10 11.71 -16.21 30.53
N ARG A 11 10.82 -16.97 31.15
CA ARG A 11 10.55 -16.86 32.59
C ARG A 11 11.77 -17.26 33.43
N ASP A 12 12.49 -18.29 33.00
CA ASP A 12 13.74 -18.69 33.64
C ASP A 12 14.79 -17.57 33.50
N LEU A 13 14.91 -16.95 32.33
CA LEU A 13 15.77 -15.78 32.12
C LEU A 13 15.39 -14.60 33.01
N GLN A 14 14.09 -14.26 33.11
CA GLN A 14 13.60 -13.19 33.99
C GLN A 14 13.95 -13.45 35.47
N THR A 15 13.94 -14.72 35.89
CA THR A 15 14.27 -15.10 37.27
C THR A 15 15.77 -14.99 37.57
N HIS A 16 16.63 -15.32 36.60
CA HIS A 16 18.08 -15.38 36.80
C HIS A 16 18.84 -14.12 36.34
N HIS A 17 18.20 -13.27 35.54
CA HIS A 17 18.76 -12.04 34.99
C HIS A 17 17.86 -10.85 35.29
N PRO A 18 17.92 -10.25 36.49
CA PRO A 18 17.10 -9.09 36.85
C PRO A 18 17.42 -7.85 36.01
N ASP A 19 18.53 -7.85 35.26
CA ASP A 19 18.93 -6.83 34.30
C ASP A 19 18.42 -7.08 32.86
N LEU A 20 17.74 -8.22 32.62
CA LEU A 20 17.14 -8.55 31.32
C LEU A 20 16.27 -7.40 30.82
N LEU A 21 16.54 -6.95 29.59
CA LEU A 21 15.67 -6.03 28.89
C LEU A 21 14.72 -6.82 28.00
N LEU A 22 13.43 -6.80 28.31
CA LEU A 22 12.40 -7.38 27.46
C LEU A 22 11.85 -6.30 26.53
N LEU A 23 11.97 -6.52 25.23
CA LEU A 23 11.50 -5.61 24.19
C LEU A 23 10.29 -6.20 23.47
N ASP A 24 9.16 -5.49 23.55
CA ASP A 24 8.04 -5.69 22.63
C ASP A 24 8.35 -4.93 21.35
N VAL A 25 8.45 -5.65 20.23
CA VAL A 25 8.83 -5.03 18.96
C VAL A 25 7.65 -4.79 18.01
N ARG A 26 6.42 -4.95 18.50
CA ARG A 26 5.17 -4.64 17.80
C ARG A 26 4.91 -3.13 17.79
N LEU A 27 3.82 -2.74 17.13
CA LEU A 27 3.36 -1.35 17.09
C LEU A 27 2.99 -0.85 18.50
N PRO A 28 3.09 0.47 18.78
CA PRO A 28 2.70 1.03 20.07
C PRO A 28 1.23 0.75 20.44
N GLU A 29 0.33 0.71 19.46
CA GLU A 29 -1.07 0.34 19.62
C GLU A 29 -1.23 -1.12 20.09
N ASP A 30 -0.54 -2.07 19.45
CA ASP A 30 -0.56 -3.48 19.85
C ASP A 30 0.00 -3.69 21.27
N PHE A 31 1.02 -2.91 21.63
CA PHE A 31 1.57 -2.90 22.98
C PHE A 31 0.55 -2.34 23.98
N ALA A 32 -0.14 -1.26 23.65
CA ALA A 32 -1.16 -0.65 24.51
C ALA A 32 -2.38 -1.54 24.73
N GLU A 33 -2.72 -2.42 23.76
CA GLU A 33 -3.80 -3.40 23.89
C GLU A 33 -3.46 -4.59 24.79
N GLY A 34 -2.17 -4.83 25.03
CA GLY A 34 -1.69 -5.77 26.02
C GLY A 34 -0.33 -6.33 25.65
N HIS A 35 0.55 -6.46 26.64
CA HIS A 35 1.96 -6.87 26.43
C HIS A 35 2.47 -7.78 27.54
N LEU A 36 3.60 -8.45 27.32
CA LEU A 36 4.24 -9.26 28.35
C LEU A 36 4.68 -8.37 29.53
N PRO A 37 4.62 -8.87 30.78
CA PRO A 37 5.04 -8.12 31.96
C PRO A 37 6.47 -7.58 31.86
N ASP A 38 6.67 -6.36 32.37
CA ASP A 38 7.95 -5.61 32.36
C ASP A 38 8.52 -5.29 30.96
N ALA A 39 7.77 -5.55 29.88
CA ALA A 39 8.21 -5.27 28.53
C ALA A 39 8.25 -3.76 28.24
N VAL A 40 9.23 -3.36 27.42
CA VAL A 40 9.35 -2.00 26.90
C VAL A 40 9.08 -2.03 25.40
N ASN A 41 8.16 -1.21 24.92
CA ASN A 41 7.91 -1.10 23.48
C ASN A 41 9.09 -0.45 22.75
N GLN A 42 9.53 -1.12 21.69
CA GLN A 42 10.53 -0.66 20.74
C GLN A 42 10.17 -1.21 19.36
N CYS A 43 9.18 -0.58 18.72
CA CYS A 43 8.62 -1.02 17.45
C CYS A 43 9.69 -1.21 16.36
N VAL A 44 9.79 -2.43 15.79
CA VAL A 44 10.80 -2.76 14.78
C VAL A 44 10.58 -2.05 13.44
N PHE A 45 9.35 -1.58 13.19
CA PHE A 45 8.95 -0.91 11.95
C PHE A 45 9.33 0.57 11.92
N GLU A 46 9.61 1.18 13.07
CA GLU A 46 9.99 2.58 13.13
C GLU A 46 11.40 2.81 12.59
N MET A 47 11.55 3.84 11.74
CA MET A 47 12.87 4.27 11.24
C MET A 47 13.81 4.70 12.38
N VAL A 48 13.24 5.09 13.53
CA VAL A 48 13.96 5.53 14.72
C VAL A 48 14.29 4.40 15.71
N PHE A 49 14.08 3.12 15.32
CA PHE A 49 14.36 1.96 16.19
C PHE A 49 15.72 2.04 16.91
N PHE A 50 16.81 2.26 16.16
CA PHE A 50 18.13 2.39 16.76
C PHE A 50 18.38 3.73 17.45
N PRO A 51 18.05 4.89 16.84
CA PRO A 51 18.15 6.16 17.54
C PRO A 51 17.50 6.17 18.92
N GLU A 52 16.32 5.56 19.09
CA GLU A 52 15.66 5.46 20.40
C GLU A 52 16.34 4.46 21.33
N LEU A 53 16.76 3.30 20.80
CA LEU A 53 17.48 2.30 21.58
C LEU A 53 18.83 2.82 22.09
N GLU A 54 19.57 3.58 21.27
CA GLU A 54 20.88 4.15 21.61
C GLU A 54 20.81 5.16 22.74
N LYS A 55 19.71 5.93 22.87
CA LYS A 55 19.49 6.85 23.99
C LYS A 55 19.52 6.14 25.34
N ARG A 56 19.22 4.84 25.38
CA ARG A 56 19.25 4.00 26.59
C ARG A 56 20.67 3.60 26.99
N GLN A 57 21.68 3.83 26.15
CA GLN A 57 23.11 3.60 26.43
C GLN A 57 23.37 2.19 26.99
N LEU A 58 22.76 1.18 26.37
CA LEU A 58 22.82 -0.20 26.83
C LEU A 58 24.20 -0.82 26.61
N ALA A 59 24.69 -1.58 27.59
CA ALA A 59 25.87 -2.41 27.44
C ALA A 59 25.63 -3.50 26.37
N LYS A 60 26.64 -3.78 25.54
CA LYS A 60 26.53 -4.71 24.40
C LYS A 60 26.37 -6.18 24.82
N ASP A 61 26.78 -6.52 26.04
CA ASP A 61 26.62 -7.81 26.67
C ASP A 61 25.40 -7.88 27.60
N ARG A 62 24.59 -6.83 27.70
CA ARG A 62 23.33 -6.89 28.44
C ARG A 62 22.41 -7.95 27.81
N PRO A 63 21.79 -8.84 28.59
CA PRO A 63 20.79 -9.77 28.06
C PRO A 63 19.56 -9.00 27.56
N ILE A 64 19.17 -9.26 26.32
CA ILE A 64 17.98 -8.67 25.69
C ILE A 64 17.11 -9.80 25.15
N ALA A 65 15.83 -9.81 25.51
CA ALA A 65 14.83 -10.66 24.88
C ALA A 65 13.91 -9.81 24.00
N VAL A 66 13.63 -10.25 22.78
CA VAL A 66 12.70 -9.61 21.85
C VAL A 66 11.52 -10.53 21.56
N TYR A 67 10.33 -9.96 21.38
CA TYR A 67 9.14 -10.71 20.98
C TYR A 67 8.22 -9.87 20.08
N GLY A 68 7.52 -10.57 19.19
CA GLY A 68 6.54 -10.02 18.25
C GLY A 68 5.12 -10.52 18.51
N ALA A 69 4.28 -10.52 17.48
CA ALA A 69 2.87 -10.90 17.61
C ALA A 69 2.66 -12.42 17.74
N GLY A 70 3.32 -13.20 16.87
CA GLY A 70 3.00 -14.62 16.69
C GLY A 70 4.03 -15.38 15.87
N GLU A 71 3.81 -16.68 15.72
CA GLU A 71 4.73 -17.59 15.00
C GLU A 71 4.81 -17.32 13.50
N SER A 72 3.72 -16.85 12.89
CA SER A 72 3.67 -16.47 11.48
C SER A 72 4.35 -15.13 11.18
N SER A 73 4.78 -14.39 12.22
CA SER A 73 5.39 -13.08 12.05
C SER A 73 6.90 -13.10 12.28
N LEU A 74 7.57 -12.17 11.59
CA LEU A 74 9.03 -12.06 11.60
C LEU A 74 9.52 -10.89 12.47
N GLU A 75 8.66 -10.20 13.23
CA GLU A 75 9.08 -8.98 13.94
C GLU A 75 10.26 -9.23 14.89
N SER A 76 10.16 -10.27 15.72
CA SER A 76 11.20 -10.60 16.71
C SER A 76 12.50 -11.04 16.05
N GLN A 77 12.44 -11.78 14.95
CA GLN A 77 13.62 -12.19 14.18
C GLN A 77 14.32 -10.98 13.55
N VAL A 78 13.57 -10.08 12.92
CA VAL A 78 14.13 -8.84 12.34
C VAL A 78 14.74 -7.96 13.43
N ALA A 79 14.09 -7.83 14.58
CA ALA A 79 14.63 -7.08 15.71
C ALA A 79 15.90 -7.72 16.27
N ALA A 80 15.94 -9.04 16.41
CA ALA A 80 17.11 -9.77 16.88
C ALA A 80 18.31 -9.56 15.93
N GLU A 81 18.11 -9.73 14.62
CA GLU A 81 19.16 -9.48 13.62
C GLU A 81 19.68 -8.04 13.65
N LYS A 82 18.77 -7.06 13.82
CA LYS A 82 19.14 -5.66 14.01
C LYS A 82 20.06 -5.52 15.23
N LEU A 83 19.65 -5.99 16.41
CA LEU A 83 20.43 -5.91 17.65
C LEU A 83 21.81 -6.55 17.50
N GLU A 84 21.89 -7.72 16.88
CA GLU A 84 23.17 -8.40 16.62
C GLU A 84 24.10 -7.59 15.72
N ARG A 85 23.57 -7.01 14.63
CA ARG A 85 24.36 -6.14 13.73
C ARG A 85 24.83 -4.86 14.43
N ALA A 86 24.09 -4.39 15.43
CA ALA A 86 24.49 -3.28 16.29
C ALA A 86 25.47 -3.70 17.41
N GLY A 87 25.92 -4.96 17.42
CA GLY A 87 26.95 -5.48 18.31
C GLY A 87 26.45 -6.04 19.64
N PHE A 88 25.13 -6.18 19.84
CA PHE A 88 24.62 -6.86 21.03
C PHE A 88 24.90 -8.37 20.95
N THR A 89 25.45 -8.95 22.01
CA THR A 89 25.98 -10.33 22.01
C THR A 89 25.06 -11.34 22.71
N ARG A 90 24.11 -10.88 23.54
CA ARG A 90 23.19 -11.71 24.32
C ARG A 90 21.73 -11.43 23.97
N VAL A 91 21.38 -11.73 22.72
CA VAL A 91 20.03 -11.51 22.18
C VAL A 91 19.24 -12.82 22.16
N HIS A 92 18.02 -12.79 22.69
CA HIS A 92 17.10 -13.92 22.75
C HIS A 92 15.82 -13.62 21.97
N ASP A 93 15.43 -14.51 21.05
CA ASP A 93 14.24 -14.39 20.20
C ASP A 93 13.11 -15.26 20.77
N LEU A 94 12.10 -14.65 21.40
CA LEU A 94 10.88 -15.36 21.81
C LEU A 94 10.00 -15.59 20.57
N ARG A 95 10.32 -16.67 19.86
CA ARG A 95 9.56 -17.09 18.68
C ARG A 95 8.17 -17.53 19.08
N GLY A 96 7.15 -17.04 18.37
CA GLY A 96 5.74 -17.23 18.72
C GLY A 96 5.12 -16.08 19.54
N GLY A 97 5.94 -15.17 20.07
CA GLY A 97 5.50 -13.86 20.56
C GLY A 97 4.41 -13.91 21.64
N VAL A 98 3.53 -12.90 21.60
CA VAL A 98 2.36 -12.80 22.51
C VAL A 98 1.44 -14.01 22.39
N THR A 99 1.28 -14.56 21.18
CA THR A 99 0.43 -15.74 20.94
C THR A 99 0.94 -16.97 21.71
N ALA A 100 2.24 -17.27 21.64
CA ALA A 100 2.82 -18.39 22.36
C ALA A 100 2.81 -18.17 23.89
N TRP A 101 2.98 -16.93 24.34
CA TRP A 101 2.90 -16.58 25.76
C TRP A 101 1.51 -16.84 26.35
N THR A 102 0.47 -16.30 25.70
CA THR A 102 -0.92 -16.45 26.15
C THR A 102 -1.44 -17.87 26.00
N ALA A 103 -0.98 -18.63 25.00
CA ALA A 103 -1.31 -20.05 24.85
C ALA A 103 -0.87 -20.92 26.06
N GLN A 104 0.12 -20.46 26.84
CA GLN A 104 0.54 -21.10 28.09
C GLN A 104 -0.29 -20.65 29.32
N GLY A 105 -1.35 -19.86 29.12
CA GLY A 105 -2.17 -19.30 30.20
C GLY A 105 -1.47 -18.19 30.99
N LEU A 106 -0.38 -17.63 30.47
CA LEU A 106 0.35 -16.54 31.10
C LEU A 106 -0.35 -15.19 30.84
N SER A 107 -0.38 -14.34 31.86
CA SER A 107 -1.07 -13.05 31.82
C SER A 107 -0.27 -11.99 31.06
N LEU A 108 -0.99 -11.04 30.48
CA LEU A 108 -0.45 -9.80 29.90
C LEU A 108 -0.73 -8.63 30.84
N GLU A 109 0.07 -7.58 30.74
CA GLU A 109 -0.21 -6.26 31.31
C GLU A 109 -1.08 -5.42 30.37
N ASN A 110 -1.85 -4.50 30.93
CA ASN A 110 -2.67 -3.52 30.18
C ASN A 110 -3.63 -4.13 29.15
N VAL A 111 -4.24 -5.29 29.45
CA VAL A 111 -5.18 -5.96 28.56
C VAL A 111 -6.41 -5.08 28.33
N LEU A 112 -6.48 -4.46 27.16
CA LEU A 112 -7.69 -3.83 26.66
C LEU A 112 -8.58 -4.91 26.04
N PRO A 113 -9.91 -4.70 26.01
CA PRO A 113 -10.78 -5.52 25.20
C PRO A 113 -10.27 -5.50 23.75
N PRO A 114 -10.26 -6.63 23.03
CA PRO A 114 -9.81 -6.65 21.64
C PRO A 114 -10.64 -5.64 20.84
N ALA A 115 -9.95 -4.72 20.15
CA ALA A 115 -10.62 -3.81 19.25
C ALA A 115 -11.34 -4.61 18.15
N SER A 116 -12.56 -4.22 17.80
CA SER A 116 -13.20 -4.80 16.62
C SER A 116 -12.41 -4.37 15.38
N PRO A 117 -12.11 -5.29 14.45
CA PRO A 117 -11.44 -4.90 13.21
C PRO A 117 -12.23 -3.79 12.52
N PRO A 118 -11.57 -2.76 11.98
CA PRO A 118 -12.27 -1.73 11.23
C PRO A 118 -13.00 -2.38 10.05
N ALA A 119 -14.30 -2.07 9.89
CA ALA A 119 -15.18 -2.76 8.94
C ALA A 119 -15.95 -1.78 8.03
N ILE A 120 -15.82 -1.90 6.72
CA ILE A 120 -16.47 -0.96 5.78
C ILE A 120 -17.98 -1.09 5.87
N LYS A 121 -18.67 0.03 6.14
CA LYS A 121 -20.14 0.08 6.13
C LYS A 121 -20.68 -0.27 4.76
N ASN A 122 -21.75 -1.07 4.71
CA ASN A 122 -22.46 -1.34 3.46
C ASN A 122 -23.01 -0.06 2.84
N GLY A 123 -23.06 -0.01 1.52
CA GLY A 123 -23.59 1.12 0.75
C GLY A 123 -22.54 1.75 -0.16
N THR A 124 -22.94 2.86 -0.77
CA THR A 124 -22.11 3.59 -1.74
C THR A 124 -21.24 4.62 -1.05
N HIS A 125 -19.93 4.55 -1.29
CA HIS A 125 -18.94 5.46 -0.75
C HIS A 125 -18.31 6.28 -1.86
N ALA A 126 -18.37 7.61 -1.73
CA ALA A 126 -17.73 8.51 -2.68
C ALA A 126 -16.20 8.49 -2.52
N LEU A 127 -15.49 8.66 -3.63
CA LEU A 127 -14.03 8.80 -3.60
C LEU A 127 -13.60 10.14 -3.01
N ASP A 128 -12.52 10.12 -2.25
CA ASP A 128 -11.79 11.29 -1.83
C ASP A 128 -10.96 11.82 -3.01
N LEU A 129 -11.49 12.80 -3.72
CA LEU A 129 -10.83 13.40 -4.88
C LEU A 129 -9.56 14.19 -4.51
N THR A 130 -9.41 14.57 -3.23
CA THR A 130 -8.24 15.30 -2.75
C THR A 130 -7.09 14.37 -2.42
N GLU A 131 -7.35 13.09 -2.16
CA GLU A 131 -6.33 12.07 -1.90
C GLU A 131 -6.15 11.07 -3.06
N SER A 132 -7.21 10.81 -3.83
CA SER A 132 -7.17 9.89 -4.97
C SER A 132 -6.43 10.48 -6.16
N ARG A 133 -5.65 9.67 -6.88
CA ARG A 133 -4.76 10.08 -7.97
C ARG A 133 -4.72 9.03 -9.08
N VAL A 134 -4.66 9.52 -10.31
CA VAL A 134 -4.33 8.73 -11.50
C VAL A 134 -3.16 9.42 -12.20
N VAL A 135 -2.04 8.71 -12.29
CA VAL A 135 -0.82 9.13 -12.96
C VAL A 135 -0.68 8.32 -14.24
N TRP A 136 -0.39 8.98 -15.36
CA TRP A 136 -0.10 8.35 -16.63
C TRP A 136 1.39 8.42 -16.94
N VAL A 137 1.93 7.41 -17.63
CA VAL A 137 3.29 7.41 -18.16
C VAL A 137 3.30 6.92 -19.60
N GLY A 138 3.64 7.82 -20.52
CA GLY A 138 3.86 7.53 -21.94
C GLY A 138 5.35 7.45 -22.24
N ARG A 139 5.75 6.55 -23.15
CA ARG A 139 7.17 6.28 -23.45
C ARG A 139 7.44 6.27 -24.95
N ASN A 140 8.68 6.56 -25.31
CA ASN A 140 9.28 6.14 -26.57
C ASN A 140 10.55 5.31 -26.29
N LEU A 141 11.43 5.12 -27.27
CA LEU A 141 12.63 4.29 -27.10
C LEU A 141 13.68 4.86 -26.14
N ILE A 142 13.70 6.18 -25.92
CA ILE A 142 14.79 6.88 -25.21
C ILE A 142 14.29 7.82 -24.11
N ASN A 143 13.00 8.16 -24.10
CA ASN A 143 12.41 9.12 -23.18
C ASN A 143 11.03 8.65 -22.71
N LYS A 144 10.55 9.31 -21.65
CA LYS A 144 9.19 9.17 -21.12
C LYS A 144 8.63 10.54 -20.74
N HIS A 145 7.32 10.67 -20.84
CA HIS A 145 6.58 11.77 -20.24
C HIS A 145 5.60 11.18 -19.23
N TRP A 146 5.33 11.93 -18.15
CA TRP A 146 4.38 11.51 -17.14
C TRP A 146 3.65 12.68 -16.55
N GLY A 147 2.44 12.43 -16.08
CA GLY A 147 1.66 13.44 -15.38
C GLY A 147 0.38 12.87 -14.83
N GLN A 148 -0.59 13.74 -14.54
CA GLN A 148 -1.83 13.34 -13.90
C GLN A 148 -3.01 13.52 -14.85
N VAL A 149 -4.09 12.82 -14.57
CA VAL A 149 -5.41 13.12 -15.11
C VAL A 149 -6.38 13.32 -13.95
N GLY A 150 -7.15 14.41 -14.00
CA GLY A 150 -8.08 14.77 -12.93
C GLY A 150 -9.20 13.75 -12.78
N ILE A 151 -9.52 13.36 -11.55
CA ILE A 151 -10.73 12.58 -11.27
C ILE A 151 -11.90 13.58 -11.14
N ARG A 152 -12.92 13.41 -11.99
CA ARG A 152 -14.15 14.20 -11.95
C ARG A 152 -15.06 13.75 -10.81
N SER A 153 -15.24 12.43 -10.70
CA SER A 153 -16.12 11.76 -9.75
C SER A 153 -15.76 10.28 -9.64
N GLY A 154 -16.20 9.66 -8.56
CA GLY A 154 -16.20 8.21 -8.45
C GLY A 154 -16.85 7.75 -7.16
N GLU A 155 -17.29 6.51 -7.18
CA GLU A 155 -17.96 5.86 -6.06
C GLU A 155 -17.73 4.35 -6.08
N VAL A 156 -17.84 3.72 -4.91
CA VAL A 156 -17.68 2.29 -4.73
C VAL A 156 -18.79 1.76 -3.83
N LEU A 157 -19.47 0.70 -4.28
CA LEU A 157 -20.50 0.01 -3.50
C LEU A 157 -19.86 -1.13 -2.71
N PHE A 158 -20.04 -1.08 -1.39
CA PHE A 158 -19.62 -2.12 -0.47
C PHE A 158 -20.80 -2.96 0.03
N GLU A 159 -20.63 -4.27 0.07
CA GLU A 159 -21.52 -5.22 0.75
C GLU A 159 -20.70 -6.23 1.53
N ASN A 160 -20.99 -6.34 2.82
CA ASN A 160 -20.32 -7.22 3.78
C ASN A 160 -18.79 -7.08 3.73
N GLY A 161 -18.31 -5.82 3.67
CA GLY A 161 -16.89 -5.48 3.57
C GLY A 161 -16.26 -5.65 2.19
N ASN A 162 -16.98 -6.17 1.20
CA ASN A 162 -16.46 -6.43 -0.14
C ASN A 162 -16.92 -5.38 -1.15
N VAL A 163 -16.04 -5.02 -2.09
CA VAL A 163 -16.40 -4.17 -3.24
C VAL A 163 -17.25 -4.97 -4.21
N VAL A 164 -18.48 -4.53 -4.48
CA VAL A 164 -19.40 -5.22 -5.42
C VAL A 164 -19.45 -4.54 -6.78
N ARG A 165 -19.46 -3.20 -6.78
CA ARG A 165 -19.47 -2.33 -7.97
C ARG A 165 -18.71 -1.05 -7.66
N GLY A 166 -18.41 -0.29 -8.69
CA GLY A 166 -17.83 1.04 -8.54
C GLY A 166 -17.55 1.68 -9.88
N GLU A 167 -17.27 2.96 -9.85
CA GLU A 167 -17.03 3.77 -11.02
C GLU A 167 -16.00 4.85 -10.72
N VAL A 168 -15.13 5.11 -11.70
CA VAL A 168 -14.24 6.27 -11.71
C VAL A 168 -14.39 6.98 -13.05
N VAL A 169 -14.65 8.28 -12.97
CA VAL A 169 -14.76 9.18 -14.13
C VAL A 169 -13.60 10.16 -14.08
N LEU A 170 -12.81 10.17 -15.15
CA LEU A 170 -11.68 11.06 -15.35
C LEU A 170 -12.12 12.22 -16.24
N ASP A 171 -11.66 13.42 -15.89
CA ASP A 171 -11.81 14.63 -16.67
C ASP A 171 -10.55 14.80 -17.53
N MET A 172 -10.70 14.60 -18.84
CA MET A 172 -9.57 14.59 -19.76
C MET A 172 -9.02 16.00 -20.03
N HIS A 173 -9.79 17.07 -19.78
CA HIS A 173 -9.29 18.46 -19.80
C HIS A 173 -8.37 18.77 -18.61
N ARG A 174 -8.30 17.87 -17.63
CA ARG A 174 -7.44 18.00 -16.45
C ARG A 174 -6.21 17.09 -16.57
N ILE A 175 -5.78 16.80 -17.79
CA ILE A 175 -4.52 16.12 -18.05
C ILE A 175 -3.34 17.10 -17.90
N THR A 176 -2.26 16.66 -17.26
CA THR A 176 -1.05 17.45 -17.03
C THR A 176 0.21 16.67 -17.38
N SER A 177 1.34 17.34 -17.55
CA SER A 177 2.68 16.72 -17.65
C SER A 177 3.54 17.27 -16.51
N SER A 178 3.85 16.41 -15.56
CA SER A 178 4.61 16.79 -14.38
C SER A 178 6.10 16.93 -14.68
N ASP A 179 6.66 16.14 -15.59
CA ASP A 179 8.08 16.24 -15.97
C ASP A 179 8.41 17.50 -16.76
N LEU A 180 7.44 18.06 -17.48
CA LEU A 180 7.61 19.28 -18.25
C LEU A 180 7.08 20.53 -17.53
N ALA A 181 6.65 20.41 -16.26
CA ALA A 181 6.06 21.53 -15.53
C ALA A 181 6.98 22.77 -15.54
N GLY A 182 6.43 23.90 -16.02
CA GLY A 182 7.15 25.17 -16.14
C GLY A 182 7.99 25.33 -17.42
N SER A 183 7.96 24.37 -18.34
CA SER A 183 8.57 24.48 -19.68
C SER A 183 7.54 24.87 -20.74
N ASP A 184 7.96 25.60 -21.77
CA ASP A 184 7.15 25.85 -22.97
C ASP A 184 6.67 24.56 -23.67
N LEU A 185 7.40 23.45 -23.48
CA LEU A 185 7.03 22.14 -24.03
C LEU A 185 5.84 21.48 -23.30
N HIS A 186 5.52 21.95 -22.09
CA HIS A 186 4.36 21.46 -21.34
C HIS A 186 3.08 21.66 -22.14
N ASP A 187 2.77 22.90 -22.49
CA ASP A 187 1.50 23.25 -23.13
C ASP A 187 1.41 22.68 -24.55
N VAL A 188 2.55 22.56 -25.24
CA VAL A 188 2.64 21.88 -26.54
C VAL A 188 2.24 20.40 -26.41
N LEU A 189 2.78 19.69 -25.42
CA LEU A 189 2.43 18.29 -25.20
C LEU A 189 0.96 18.14 -24.80
N ILE A 190 0.46 18.97 -23.87
CA ILE A 190 -0.94 18.90 -23.43
C ILE A 190 -1.90 19.14 -24.60
N HIS A 191 -1.66 20.19 -25.40
CA HIS A 191 -2.49 20.46 -26.57
C HIS A 191 -2.49 19.28 -27.56
N HIS A 192 -1.34 18.64 -27.75
CA HIS A 192 -1.26 17.46 -28.62
C HIS A 192 -2.01 16.25 -28.05
N LEU A 193 -1.92 15.99 -26.74
CA LEU A 193 -2.69 14.93 -26.09
C LEU A 193 -4.20 15.17 -26.17
N GLU A 194 -4.64 16.42 -26.07
CA GLU A 194 -6.06 16.79 -26.15
C GLU A 194 -6.63 16.71 -27.57
N SER A 195 -5.78 16.82 -28.59
CA SER A 195 -6.16 16.80 -30.01
C SER A 195 -6.70 15.44 -30.49
N ASP A 196 -7.25 15.43 -31.71
CA ASP A 196 -7.80 14.25 -32.37
C ASP A 196 -6.77 13.18 -32.73
N ASP A 197 -5.48 13.56 -32.82
CA ASP A 197 -4.35 12.64 -32.92
C ASP A 197 -4.24 11.70 -31.70
N PHE A 198 -4.69 12.15 -30.53
CA PHE A 198 -4.64 11.41 -29.28
C PHE A 198 -6.03 11.19 -28.68
N PHE A 199 -6.41 11.93 -27.63
CA PHE A 199 -7.60 11.63 -26.83
C PHE A 199 -8.88 12.26 -27.39
N ASP A 200 -8.79 13.20 -28.33
CA ASP A 200 -9.92 13.91 -28.94
C ASP A 200 -10.88 14.46 -27.86
N VAL A 201 -10.32 15.22 -26.93
CA VAL A 201 -10.93 15.59 -25.65
C VAL A 201 -12.18 16.46 -25.85
N GLU A 202 -12.21 17.29 -26.88
CA GLU A 202 -13.39 18.08 -27.25
C GLU A 202 -14.62 17.19 -27.56
N ARG A 203 -14.40 16.01 -28.15
CA ARG A 203 -15.49 15.06 -28.46
C ARG A 203 -15.70 14.04 -27.34
N PHE A 204 -14.64 13.70 -26.61
CA PHE A 204 -14.64 12.70 -25.55
C PHE A 204 -14.00 13.29 -24.27
N PRO A 205 -14.68 14.19 -23.57
CA PRO A 205 -14.10 14.91 -22.42
C PRO A 205 -13.91 14.02 -21.18
N GLU A 206 -14.49 12.81 -21.19
CA GLU A 206 -14.42 11.87 -20.07
C GLU A 206 -13.82 10.53 -20.50
N ALA A 207 -13.03 9.94 -19.60
CA ALA A 207 -12.73 8.52 -19.60
C ALA A 207 -13.37 7.88 -18.36
N ARG A 208 -13.86 6.64 -18.49
CA ARG A 208 -14.65 5.99 -17.44
C ARG A 208 -14.24 4.55 -17.25
N PHE A 209 -13.91 4.17 -16.01
CA PHE A 209 -13.76 2.78 -15.62
C PHE A 209 -14.93 2.35 -14.74
N THR A 210 -15.61 1.28 -15.14
CA THR A 210 -16.72 0.69 -14.38
C THR A 210 -16.33 -0.69 -13.87
N ILE A 211 -16.45 -0.92 -12.57
CA ILE A 211 -16.23 -2.22 -11.94
C ILE A 211 -17.53 -3.02 -12.03
N GLU A 212 -17.46 -4.19 -12.66
CA GLU A 212 -18.58 -5.09 -12.87
C GLU A 212 -18.59 -6.26 -11.88
N ARG A 213 -17.42 -6.69 -11.41
CA ARG A 213 -17.27 -7.67 -10.33
C ARG A 213 -15.86 -7.61 -9.75
N THR A 214 -15.68 -8.22 -8.58
CA THR A 214 -14.38 -8.34 -7.92
C THR A 214 -14.10 -9.78 -7.51
N GLU A 215 -12.82 -10.10 -7.33
CA GLU A 215 -12.34 -11.36 -6.74
C GLU A 215 -11.33 -11.01 -5.64
N VAL A 216 -11.51 -11.59 -4.45
CA VAL A 216 -10.48 -11.55 -3.40
C VAL A 216 -9.44 -12.62 -3.74
N CYS A 217 -8.21 -12.18 -3.99
CA CYS A 217 -7.11 -13.04 -4.44
C CYS A 217 -6.21 -13.51 -3.29
N ALA A 218 -6.20 -12.78 -2.17
CA ALA A 218 -5.41 -13.08 -0.99
C ALA A 218 -6.02 -12.41 0.24
N ASP A 219 -5.76 -12.94 1.43
CA ASP A 219 -6.28 -12.39 2.69
C ASP A 219 -5.36 -11.34 3.32
N CYS A 220 -4.21 -11.05 2.70
CA CYS A 220 -3.20 -10.12 3.24
C CYS A 220 -3.42 -8.69 2.70
N PRO A 221 -3.85 -7.71 3.53
CA PRO A 221 -3.97 -6.32 3.11
C PRO A 221 -2.66 -5.76 2.56
N GLY A 222 -2.73 -4.91 1.55
CA GLY A 222 -1.54 -4.31 0.93
C GLY A 222 -0.75 -5.22 -0.02
N SER A 223 -1.05 -6.53 -0.07
CA SER A 223 -0.65 -7.40 -1.18
C SER A 223 -1.58 -7.22 -2.38
N ARG A 224 -1.31 -7.81 -3.56
CA ARG A 224 -2.27 -7.83 -4.69
C ARG A 224 -3.48 -8.73 -4.36
N ASN A 225 -4.30 -8.28 -3.42
CA ASN A 225 -5.37 -9.03 -2.79
C ASN A 225 -6.74 -8.82 -3.43
N LEU A 226 -6.88 -7.88 -4.37
CA LEU A 226 -8.15 -7.60 -5.02
C LEU A 226 -7.98 -7.56 -6.54
N ARG A 227 -8.75 -8.37 -7.27
CA ARG A 227 -8.86 -8.29 -8.72
C ARG A 227 -10.19 -7.66 -9.10
N LEU A 228 -10.12 -6.59 -9.88
CA LEU A 228 -11.27 -5.85 -10.40
C LEU A 228 -11.49 -6.26 -11.85
N HIS A 229 -12.70 -6.72 -12.17
CA HIS A 229 -13.12 -6.94 -13.55
C HIS A 229 -14.12 -5.85 -13.93
N GLY A 230 -13.84 -5.19 -15.05
CA GLY A 230 -14.64 -4.06 -15.48
C GLY A 230 -14.44 -3.73 -16.95
N ALA A 231 -14.87 -2.53 -17.30
CA ALA A 231 -14.72 -1.99 -18.64
C ALA A 231 -14.18 -0.56 -18.57
N LEU A 232 -13.21 -0.26 -19.44
CA LEU A 232 -12.67 1.08 -19.64
C LEU A 232 -13.24 1.66 -20.94
N ASN A 233 -14.00 2.74 -20.80
CA ASN A 233 -14.34 3.63 -21.90
C ASN A 233 -13.28 4.74 -21.98
N LEU A 234 -12.62 4.84 -23.13
CA LEU A 234 -11.62 5.87 -23.42
C LEU A 234 -11.77 6.26 -24.89
N ARG A 235 -11.88 7.57 -25.16
CA ARG A 235 -12.12 8.09 -26.52
C ARG A 235 -13.36 7.47 -27.18
N GLY A 236 -14.41 7.26 -26.40
CA GLY A 236 -15.69 6.68 -26.87
C GLY A 236 -15.67 5.18 -27.17
N ILE A 237 -14.53 4.50 -27.07
CA ILE A 237 -14.42 3.04 -27.27
C ILE A 237 -14.40 2.37 -25.91
N THR A 238 -15.16 1.28 -25.74
CA THR A 238 -15.21 0.49 -24.50
C THR A 238 -14.58 -0.87 -24.72
N HIS A 239 -13.58 -1.22 -23.90
CA HIS A 239 -13.03 -2.57 -23.85
C HIS A 239 -13.02 -3.11 -22.41
N PRO A 240 -13.18 -4.44 -22.24
CA PRO A 240 -12.97 -5.08 -20.95
C PRO A 240 -11.55 -4.85 -20.44
N LEU A 241 -11.43 -4.60 -19.13
CA LEU A 241 -10.16 -4.41 -18.46
C LEU A 241 -10.21 -5.10 -17.09
N THR A 242 -9.20 -5.93 -16.81
CA THR A 242 -9.01 -6.56 -15.51
C THR A 242 -7.77 -5.98 -14.85
N VAL A 243 -7.90 -5.53 -13.60
CA VAL A 243 -6.82 -4.89 -12.85
C VAL A 243 -6.65 -5.59 -11.51
N GLU A 244 -5.42 -5.93 -11.18
CA GLU A 244 -5.06 -6.42 -9.84
C GLU A 244 -4.53 -5.27 -9.00
N ALA A 245 -5.04 -5.14 -7.79
CA ALA A 245 -4.75 -4.05 -6.89
C ALA A 245 -4.44 -4.53 -5.49
N ALA A 246 -3.65 -3.72 -4.79
CA ALA A 246 -3.49 -3.81 -3.36
C ALA A 246 -4.53 -2.94 -2.67
N ALA A 247 -5.41 -3.58 -1.90
CA ALA A 247 -6.50 -2.95 -1.18
C ALA A 247 -6.37 -3.17 0.33
N GLY A 248 -6.94 -2.26 1.10
CA GLY A 248 -6.95 -2.33 2.56
C GLY A 248 -7.66 -1.13 3.17
N LEU A 249 -7.48 -0.97 4.48
CA LEU A 249 -7.97 0.18 5.24
C LEU A 249 -6.79 1.04 5.70
N THR A 250 -6.96 2.36 5.65
CA THR A 250 -6.04 3.29 6.31
C THR A 250 -6.20 3.21 7.84
N PRO A 251 -5.26 3.74 8.63
CA PRO A 251 -5.40 3.83 10.09
C PRO A 251 -6.67 4.57 10.52
N GLU A 252 -7.12 5.54 9.73
CA GLU A 252 -8.37 6.28 9.94
C GLU A 252 -9.62 5.51 9.47
N GLY A 253 -9.46 4.29 8.95
CA GLY A 253 -10.56 3.46 8.48
C GLY A 253 -11.13 3.86 7.11
N LYS A 254 -10.38 4.59 6.28
CA LYS A 254 -10.77 4.81 4.87
C LYS A 254 -10.44 3.58 4.05
N ALA A 255 -11.31 3.20 3.11
CA ALA A 255 -10.95 2.18 2.13
C ALA A 255 -9.95 2.74 1.13
N ALA A 256 -8.84 2.02 0.93
CA ALA A 256 -7.76 2.42 0.06
C ALA A 256 -7.44 1.32 -0.96
N LEU A 257 -7.07 1.73 -2.16
CA LEU A 257 -6.64 0.86 -3.24
C LEU A 257 -5.46 1.48 -3.99
N GLN A 258 -4.45 0.66 -4.29
CA GLN A 258 -3.32 1.05 -5.12
C GLN A 258 -3.04 -0.01 -6.20
N THR A 259 -2.77 0.43 -7.42
CA THR A 259 -2.41 -0.45 -8.54
C THR A 259 -1.57 0.27 -9.59
N THR A 260 -0.75 -0.50 -10.29
CA THR A 260 -0.05 -0.08 -11.50
C THR A 260 -0.25 -1.14 -12.56
N PHE A 261 -0.65 -0.71 -13.75
CA PHE A 261 -0.86 -1.59 -14.91
C PHE A 261 -0.56 -0.86 -16.22
N THR A 262 -0.40 -1.61 -17.30
CA THR A 262 -0.25 -1.08 -18.66
C THR A 262 -1.47 -1.45 -19.50
N LEU A 263 -1.82 -0.58 -20.43
CA LEU A 263 -2.82 -0.83 -21.48
C LEU A 263 -2.22 -0.54 -22.85
N ASP A 264 -2.63 -1.30 -23.86
CA ASP A 264 -2.30 -0.99 -25.26
C ASP A 264 -3.29 0.08 -25.76
N ARG A 265 -2.82 1.33 -25.88
CA ARG A 265 -3.66 2.48 -26.24
C ARG A 265 -4.30 2.34 -27.63
N THR A 266 -3.73 1.49 -28.49
CA THR A 266 -4.23 1.31 -29.85
C THR A 266 -5.57 0.57 -29.88
N GLN A 267 -5.91 -0.18 -28.83
CA GLN A 267 -7.24 -0.79 -28.69
C GLN A 267 -8.35 0.26 -28.59
N TRP A 268 -8.05 1.44 -28.04
CA TRP A 268 -8.97 2.59 -27.97
C TRP A 268 -8.78 3.58 -29.13
N GLY A 269 -8.18 3.14 -30.24
CA GLY A 269 -8.02 3.93 -31.44
C GLY A 269 -7.03 5.09 -31.34
N ILE A 270 -6.24 5.17 -30.26
CA ILE A 270 -5.21 6.19 -30.09
C ILE A 270 -3.98 5.70 -30.84
N LEU A 271 -3.81 6.09 -32.11
CA LEU A 271 -2.84 5.45 -33.01
C LEU A 271 -1.55 6.26 -33.21
N TYR A 272 -1.54 7.57 -32.95
CA TYR A 272 -0.39 8.45 -33.24
C TYR A 272 0.94 7.83 -32.80
N GLY A 273 1.95 7.83 -33.67
CA GLY A 273 3.29 7.34 -33.29
C GLY A 273 3.40 5.83 -33.06
N SER A 274 2.34 5.05 -33.31
CA SER A 274 2.38 3.58 -33.14
C SER A 274 3.15 2.90 -34.27
N GLY A 275 4.15 2.09 -33.90
CA GLY A 275 4.90 1.26 -34.84
C GLY A 275 4.07 0.12 -35.47
N LYS A 276 2.90 -0.22 -34.92
CA LYS A 276 1.97 -1.21 -35.52
C LYS A 276 1.25 -0.67 -36.75
N PHE A 277 0.96 0.63 -36.76
CA PHE A 277 0.08 1.26 -37.77
C PHE A 277 0.82 2.21 -38.71
N PHE A 278 1.99 2.70 -38.31
CA PHE A 278 2.77 3.67 -39.07
C PHE A 278 4.20 3.21 -39.30
N GLN A 279 4.81 3.72 -40.36
CA GLN A 279 6.19 3.40 -40.74
C GLN A 279 7.06 4.65 -40.73
N ARG A 280 8.37 4.47 -40.56
CA ARG A 280 9.39 5.55 -40.63
C ARG A 280 9.12 6.71 -39.66
N LEU A 281 8.69 6.39 -38.45
CA LEU A 281 8.25 7.34 -37.43
C LEU A 281 9.35 8.27 -36.88
N ALA A 282 10.62 7.86 -36.94
CA ALA A 282 11.74 8.63 -36.40
C ALA A 282 11.45 9.17 -34.99
N GLY A 283 11.54 10.49 -34.77
CA GLY A 283 11.27 11.14 -33.48
C GLY A 283 9.80 11.13 -33.03
N HIS A 284 8.87 10.71 -33.88
CA HIS A 284 7.43 10.64 -33.58
C HIS A 284 6.99 9.29 -33.03
N LEU A 285 7.91 8.33 -32.87
CA LEU A 285 7.59 7.04 -32.28
C LEU A 285 7.12 7.21 -30.84
N VAL A 286 5.94 6.66 -30.54
CA VAL A 286 5.36 6.59 -29.20
C VAL A 286 4.92 5.16 -28.98
N ASN A 287 5.36 4.55 -27.89
CA ASN A 287 5.02 3.16 -27.57
C ASN A 287 3.50 2.99 -27.44
N ASP A 288 3.02 1.80 -27.77
CA ASP A 288 1.60 1.46 -27.64
C ASP A 288 1.19 1.28 -26.18
N ASP A 289 2.13 0.84 -25.33
CA ASP A 289 1.89 0.65 -23.91
C ASP A 289 1.83 2.00 -23.17
N LEU A 290 0.65 2.28 -22.61
CA LEU A 290 0.40 3.35 -21.66
C LEU A 290 0.34 2.77 -20.25
N GLU A 291 1.21 3.24 -19.36
CA GLU A 291 1.17 2.84 -17.96
C GLU A 291 0.29 3.80 -17.15
N LEU A 292 -0.54 3.23 -16.27
CA LEU A 292 -1.33 3.96 -15.30
C LEU A 292 -0.92 3.53 -13.89
N GLN A 293 -0.67 4.51 -13.02
CA GLN A 293 -0.47 4.33 -11.60
C GLN A 293 -1.64 4.99 -10.87
N VAL A 294 -2.38 4.18 -10.12
CA VAL A 294 -3.67 4.57 -9.55
C VAL A 294 -3.61 4.39 -8.04
N ARG A 295 -4.05 5.42 -7.32
CA ARG A 295 -4.31 5.39 -5.88
C ARG A 295 -5.71 5.93 -5.62
N ILE A 296 -6.57 5.16 -4.99
CA ILE A 296 -7.95 5.54 -4.69
C ILE A 296 -8.18 5.45 -3.18
N LEU A 297 -8.85 6.45 -2.62
CA LEU A 297 -9.33 6.46 -1.25
C LEU A 297 -10.81 6.86 -1.22
N THR A 298 -11.58 6.32 -0.27
CA THR A 298 -12.95 6.80 0.03
C THR A 298 -12.92 8.02 0.95
N LYS A 299 -13.97 8.85 0.93
CA LYS A 299 -14.08 10.03 1.81
C LYS A 299 -14.29 9.67 3.29
N GLU A 300 -15.17 8.71 3.55
CA GLU A 300 -15.58 8.39 4.91
C GLU A 300 -14.62 7.41 5.58
N ALA A 301 -14.19 7.79 6.78
CA ALA A 301 -13.69 6.89 7.81
C ALA A 301 -14.89 6.13 8.38
N ILE A 302 -14.77 4.81 8.46
CA ILE A 302 -15.76 3.96 9.13
C ILE A 302 -15.94 4.43 10.58
N GLN A 303 -17.19 4.52 11.06
CA GLN A 303 -17.45 4.57 12.51
C GLN A 303 -17.21 3.19 13.12
N GLY A 304 -16.31 3.12 14.10
CA GLY A 304 -16.13 1.95 14.97
C GLY A 304 -17.35 1.60 15.80
#